data_AF-A0A8T0C4M4-F1
#
_entry.id   AF-A0A8T0C4M4-F1
#
_cell.length_a   1.000
_cell.length_b   1.000
_cell.length_c   1.000
_cell.angle_alpha   90.00
_cell.angle_beta   90.00
_cell.angle_gamma   90.00
#
_symmetry.space_group_name_H-M   'P 1'
#
loop_
_entity.id
_entity.type
_entity.pdbx_description
1 polymer ?
#
loop_
_entity_poly.entity_id
_entity_poly.type
_entity_poly.pdbx_seq_one_letter_code
_entity_poly.pdbx_strand_id
1 'polypeptide(L)' 'MTFRKKLYSSLEELQKDLDEWINYYNNDRTHQGKKCCGRTPLETLLDGKSIWVEKNLAQI' A
#
# COMPACT_ATOMS: atom_id res chain seq x y z
N MET A 1 -18.54 -2.55 -14.70
CA MET A 1 -17.17 -2.88 -15.12
C MET A 1 -16.58 -1.67 -15.82
N THR A 2 -15.41 -1.18 -15.38
CA THR A 2 -14.72 -0.05 -16.02
C THR A 2 -13.46 -0.57 -16.67
N PHE A 3 -13.38 -0.50 -18.00
CA PHE A 3 -12.16 -0.81 -18.74
C PHE A 3 -11.19 0.37 -18.69
N ARG A 4 -9.88 0.09 -18.75
CA ARG A 4 -8.87 1.15 -18.90
C ARG A 4 -9.10 1.88 -20.23
N LYS A 5 -9.13 3.22 -20.15
CA LYS A 5 -9.33 4.10 -21.30
C LYS A 5 -8.02 4.57 -21.94
N LYS A 6 -6.90 4.50 -21.20
CA LYS A 6 -5.57 4.90 -21.66
C LYS A 6 -4.91 3.74 -22.40
N LEU A 7 -4.47 4.00 -23.63
CA LEU A 7 -3.59 3.11 -24.39
C LEU A 7 -2.15 3.51 -24.10
N TYR A 8 -1.32 2.55 -23.74
CA TYR A 8 0.10 2.77 -23.44
C TYR A 8 0.93 2.57 -24.69
N SER A 9 1.79 3.53 -24.98
CA SER A 9 2.66 3.51 -26.16
C SER A 9 3.97 2.77 -25.91
N SER A 10 4.37 2.63 -24.64
CA SER A 10 5.56 1.89 -24.21
C SER A 10 5.38 1.25 -22.84
N LEU A 11 6.30 0.35 -22.48
CA LEU A 11 6.32 -0.28 -21.16
C LEU A 11 6.68 0.72 -20.05
N GLU A 12 7.56 1.68 -20.35
CA GLU A 12 8.00 2.72 -19.42
C GLU A 12 6.83 3.62 -19.01
N GLU A 13 5.96 3.97 -19.97
CA GLU A 13 4.75 4.75 -19.69
C GLU A 13 3.79 3.99 -18.75
N LEU A 14 3.64 2.68 -18.98
CA LEU A 14 2.84 1.82 -18.11
C LEU A 14 3.44 1.71 -16.71
N GLN A 15 4.76 1.53 -16.62
CA GLN A 15 5.45 1.39 -15.34
C GLN A 15 5.33 2.67 -14.51
N LYS A 16 5.50 3.85 -15.13
CA LYS A 16 5.35 5.13 -14.45
C LYS A 16 3.97 5.29 -13.80
N ASP A 17 2.90 5.05 -14.58
CA ASP A 17 1.54 5.14 -14.04
C ASP A 17 1.30 4.12 -12.91
N LEU A 18 1.88 2.92 -13.02
CA LEU A 18 1.79 1.90 -11.98
C LEU A 18 2.50 2.33 -10.70
N ASP A 19 3.71 2.88 -10.81
CA ASP A 19 4.51 3.34 -9.66
C ASP A 19 3.80 4.48 -8.92
N GLU A 20 3.25 5.45 -9.68
CA GLU A 20 2.44 6.53 -9.13
C GLU A 20 1.21 5.99 -8.40
N TRP A 21 0.51 5.02 -9.00
CA TRP A 21 -0.67 4.41 -8.38
C TRP A 21 -0.34 3.63 -7.11
N ILE A 22 0.76 2.85 -7.11
CA ILE A 22 1.22 2.10 -5.94
C ILE A 22 1.60 3.05 -4.81
N ASN A 23 2.27 4.16 -5.12
CA ASN A 23 2.63 5.16 -4.13
C ASN A 23 1.38 5.75 -3.48
N TYR A 24 0.40 6.19 -4.28
CA TYR A 24 -0.87 6.69 -3.78
C TYR A 24 -1.61 5.63 -2.93
N TYR A 25 -1.71 4.40 -3.42
CA TYR A 25 -2.42 3.33 -2.72
C TYR A 25 -1.82 3.03 -1.35
N ASN A 26 -0.49 3.00 -1.25
CA ASN A 26 0.20 2.64 -0.01
C ASN A 26 0.25 3.78 1.01
N ASN A 27 0.33 5.03 0.56
CA ASN A 27 0.62 6.17 1.43
C ASN A 27 -0.60 7.07 1.69
N ASP A 28 -1.49 7.23 0.71
CA ASP A 28 -2.55 8.25 0.78
C ASP A 28 -3.95 7.63 0.89
N ARG A 29 -4.13 6.44 0.30
CA ARG A 29 -5.44 5.78 0.29
C ARG A 29 -5.73 5.11 1.62
N THR A 30 -6.61 5.72 2.40
CA THR A 30 -7.18 5.10 3.60
C THR A 30 -8.16 3.99 3.24
N HIS A 31 -8.02 2.84 3.90
CA HIS A 31 -8.93 1.72 3.71
C HIS A 31 -9.93 1.63 4.87
N GLN A 32 -11.16 2.08 4.62
CA GLN A 32 -12.29 1.87 5.53
C GLN A 32 -12.72 0.39 5.50
N GLY A 33 -12.04 -0.44 6.29
CA GLY A 33 -12.34 -1.86 6.40
C GLY A 33 -11.63 -2.52 7.59
N LYS A 34 -11.94 -3.80 7.80
CA LYS A 34 -11.50 -4.61 8.97
C LYS A 34 -9.98 -4.73 9.18
N LYS A 35 -9.17 -4.45 8.15
CA LYS A 35 -7.72 -4.73 8.18
C LYS A 35 -6.90 -3.49 8.53
N CYS A 36 -7.14 -2.37 7.85
CA CYS A 36 -6.39 -1.14 8.05
C CYS A 36 -7.09 -0.17 9.02
N CYS A 37 -8.37 -0.41 9.36
CA CYS A 37 -9.12 0.39 10.33
C CYS A 37 -9.13 1.89 10.02
N GLY A 38 -9.24 2.26 8.73
CA GLY A 38 -9.21 3.66 8.30
C GLY A 38 -7.81 4.24 8.12
N ARG A 39 -6.75 3.50 8.43
CA ARG A 39 -5.35 3.85 8.16
C ARG A 39 -4.94 3.47 6.73
N THR A 40 -3.80 3.96 6.30
CA THR A 40 -3.18 3.53 5.05
C THR A 40 -2.49 2.17 5.21
N PRO A 41 -2.24 1.46 4.10
CA PRO A 41 -1.49 0.21 4.14
C PRO A 41 -0.11 0.35 4.80
N LEU A 42 0.62 1.44 4.52
CA LEU A 42 1.95 1.66 5.09
C LEU A 42 1.87 1.85 6.61
N GLU A 43 0.94 2.67 7.09
CA GLU A 43 0.74 2.88 8.53
C GLU A 43 0.43 1.55 9.25
N THR A 44 -0.42 0.72 8.65
CA THR A 44 -0.78 -0.60 9.19
C THR A 44 0.42 -1.55 9.22
N LEU A 45 1.27 -1.51 8.20
CA LEU A 45 2.49 -2.33 8.14
C LEU A 45 3.49 -1.93 9.22
N LEU A 46 3.73 -0.63 9.40
CA LEU A 46 4.67 -0.12 10.40
C LEU A 46 4.21 -0.47 11.82
N ASP A 47 2.91 -0.32 12.11
CA ASP A 47 2.31 -0.73 13.38
C ASP A 47 2.53 -2.23 13.65
N GLY A 48 2.23 -3.08 12.66
CA GLY A 48 2.46 -4.52 12.76
C GLY A 48 3.93 -4.89 12.97
N LYS A 49 4.87 -4.16 12.34
CA LYS A 49 6.31 -4.35 12.52
C LYS A 49 6.75 -4.05 13.96
N SER A 50 6.27 -2.95 14.54
CA SER A 50 6.58 -2.59 15.94
C SER A 50 6.11 -3.67 16.91
N ILE A 51 4.87 -4.15 16.76
CA ILE A 51 4.32 -5.24 17.59
C ILE A 51 5.16 -6.51 17.48
N TRP A 52 5.63 -6.84 16.28
CA TRP A 52 6.50 -8.00 16.09
C TRP A 52 7.85 -7.84 16.80
N VAL A 53 8.49 -6.67 16.69
CA VAL A 53 9.76 -6.38 17.38
C VAL A 53 9.59 -6.48 18.89
N GLU A 54 8.55 -5.88 19.46
CA GLU A 54 8.25 -5.95 20.89
C GLU A 54 8.10 -7.40 21.37
N LYS A 55 7.35 -8.22 20.63
CA LYS A 55 7.15 -9.63 20.96
C LYS A 55 8.44 -10.44 20.87
N ASN A 56 9.27 -10.18 19.86
CA ASN A 56 10.54 -10.90 19.69
C ASN A 56 11.55 -10.51 20.78
N LEU A 57 11.57 -9.25 21.21
CA LEU A 57 12.42 -8.79 22.32
C LEU A 57 11.97 -9.34 23.68
N ALA A 58 10.67 -9.58 23.87
CA ALA A 58 10.14 -10.21 25.08
C ALA A 58 10.37 -11.73 25.16
N GLN A 59 10.93 -12.35 24.11
CA GLN A 59 11.28 -13.77 24.06
C GLN A 59 12.76 -14.05 24.34
N ILE A 60 13.58 -13.02 24.58
CA ILE A 60 15.00 -13.09 24.95
C ILE A 60 15.12 -12.80 26.45
#